data_AF-A0A8J8T3X1-F1
#
_entry.id   AF-A0A8J8T3X1-F1
#
_cell.length_a   1.000
_cell.length_b   1.000
_cell.length_c   1.000
_cell.angle_alpha   90.00
_cell.angle_beta   90.00
_cell.angle_gamma   90.00
#
_symmetry.space_group_name_H-M   'P 1'
#
loop_
_entity.id
_entity.type
_entity.pdbx_description
1 polymer ?
#
loop_
_entity_poly.entity_id
_entity_poly.type
_entity_poly.pdbx_seq_one_letter_code
_entity_poly.pdbx_strand_id
1 'polypeptide(L)'
;MTSRPVVSVYSKTGASEVVDSVPLPAVFTAPIRDDIVQFVHSNMNKNRRQAHGVYHKAGMMHAAESWGTGRAVARIPRIGGSGTSRSGQGAFGNQCRKGRMFAPLKTYRRWHRKINTNQRRHAVAAAVAATAVTPLVLARGHRVLGAPELPLVVDSLNVDTTKALLTSLKNLGATEDLKKARESKRVRIGQGKMRNSRYALRKASAARSKVFNGLQAGMATSFDKAETEFQRIGNQIVSESEEEEDEQ
;
A
#
# COMPACT_ATOMS: atom_id res chain seq x y z
N MET A 1 27.23 0.36 -21.75
CA MET A 1 25.88 0.88 -22.07
C MET A 1 26.05 2.30 -22.57
N THR A 2 25.33 2.68 -23.62
CA THR A 2 25.29 4.03 -24.18
C THR A 2 24.62 4.99 -23.21
N SER A 3 25.37 5.47 -22.21
CA SER A 3 24.93 6.60 -21.40
C SER A 3 25.20 7.87 -22.18
N ARG A 4 24.18 8.69 -22.41
CA ARG A 4 24.41 10.09 -22.74
C ARG A 4 25.27 10.67 -21.60
N PRO A 5 26.42 11.31 -21.90
CA PRO A 5 27.27 11.86 -20.85
C PRO A 5 26.59 13.03 -20.12
N VAL A 6 25.66 13.71 -20.80
CA VAL A 6 24.95 14.90 -20.31
C VAL A 6 23.45 14.73 -20.57
N VAL A 7 22.63 15.27 -19.67
CA VAL A 7 21.16 15.34 -19.74
C VAL A 7 20.74 16.80 -19.76
N SER A 8 19.71 17.12 -20.55
CA SER A 8 19.18 18.48 -20.66
C SER A 8 18.23 18.78 -19.49
N VAL A 9 18.29 19.99 -18.97
CA VAL A 9 17.36 20.50 -17.94
C VAL A 9 16.29 21.31 -18.66
N TYR A 10 15.04 20.83 -18.59
CA TYR A 10 13.91 21.49 -19.22
C TYR A 10 13.25 22.53 -18.30
N SER A 11 12.72 23.59 -18.89
CA SER A 11 11.83 24.51 -18.20
C SER A 11 10.46 23.85 -17.95
N LYS A 12 9.76 24.32 -16.91
CA LYS A 12 8.37 23.91 -16.61
C LYS A 12 7.35 24.39 -17.66
N THR A 13 7.74 25.30 -18.55
CA THR A 13 6.90 25.94 -19.57
C THR A 13 6.79 25.12 -20.85
N GLY A 14 7.81 24.32 -21.22
CA GLY A 14 7.76 23.55 -22.46
C GLY A 14 8.87 22.51 -22.61
N ALA A 15 8.54 21.38 -23.25
CA ALA A 15 9.48 20.31 -23.59
C ALA A 15 10.56 20.70 -24.63
N SER A 16 10.46 21.88 -25.24
CA SER A 16 11.45 22.40 -26.21
C SER A 16 12.41 23.41 -25.60
N GLU A 17 12.16 23.89 -24.38
CA GLU A 17 12.96 24.93 -23.72
C GLU A 17 13.98 24.27 -22.78
N VAL A 18 15.22 24.16 -23.25
CA VAL A 18 16.36 23.70 -22.45
C VAL A 18 16.99 24.90 -21.75
N VAL A 19 17.01 24.84 -20.42
CA VAL A 19 17.55 25.90 -19.54
C VAL A 19 19.03 25.68 -19.26
N ASP A 20 19.42 24.42 -19.03
CA ASP A 20 20.77 24.04 -18.64
C ASP A 20 21.06 22.58 -19.06
N SER A 21 22.27 22.09 -18.81
CA SER A 21 22.65 20.70 -19.06
C SER A 21 23.54 20.17 -17.92
N VAL A 22 23.29 18.95 -17.45
CA VAL A 22 23.94 18.37 -16.27
C VAL A 22 24.52 17.00 -16.62
N PRO A 23 25.74 16.65 -16.13
CA PRO A 23 26.30 15.33 -16.36
C PRO A 23 25.43 14.22 -15.76
N LEU A 24 25.23 13.14 -16.51
CA LEU A 24 24.42 12.01 -16.05
C LEU A 24 25.07 11.35 -14.82
N PRO A 25 24.37 11.23 -13.69
CA PRO A 25 24.93 10.58 -12.51
C PRO A 25 25.31 9.12 -12.75
N ALA A 26 26.44 8.67 -12.19
CA ALA A 26 26.94 7.30 -12.32
C ALA A 26 25.96 6.21 -11.83
N VAL A 27 24.94 6.56 -11.03
CA VAL A 27 23.88 5.62 -10.64
C VAL A 27 23.11 5.08 -11.85
N PHE A 28 23.00 5.84 -12.95
CA PHE A 28 22.29 5.40 -14.15
C PHE A 28 23.08 4.37 -14.98
N THR A 29 24.37 4.21 -14.73
CA THR A 29 25.20 3.17 -15.36
C THR A 29 25.29 1.90 -14.52
N ALA A 30 24.61 1.84 -13.37
CA ALA A 30 24.58 0.65 -12.52
C ALA A 30 23.97 -0.56 -13.27
N PRO A 31 24.45 -1.78 -13.00
CA PRO A 31 23.90 -2.98 -13.63
C PRO A 31 22.45 -3.20 -13.23
N ILE A 32 21.58 -3.40 -14.22
CA ILE A 32 20.15 -3.67 -14.00
C ILE A 32 19.98 -5.15 -13.66
N ARG A 33 19.73 -5.43 -12.39
CA ARG A 33 19.54 -6.78 -11.84
C ARG A 33 18.12 -6.97 -11.30
N ASP A 34 17.26 -7.54 -12.13
CA ASP A 34 15.84 -7.75 -11.77
C ASP A 34 15.67 -8.76 -10.64
N ASP A 35 16.53 -9.78 -10.56
CA ASP A 35 16.57 -10.78 -9.48
C ASP A 35 16.71 -10.14 -8.09
N ILE A 36 17.68 -9.22 -7.94
CA ILE A 36 17.92 -8.49 -6.70
C ILE A 36 16.74 -7.55 -6.40
N VAL A 37 16.24 -6.84 -7.41
CA VAL A 37 15.11 -5.91 -7.24
C VAL A 37 13.87 -6.67 -6.76
N GLN A 38 13.54 -7.81 -7.39
CA GLN A 38 12.40 -8.64 -7.02
C GLN A 38 12.56 -9.27 -5.63
N PHE A 39 13.76 -9.75 -5.29
CA PHE A 39 14.06 -10.30 -3.97
C PHE A 39 13.86 -9.24 -2.87
N VAL A 40 14.44 -8.06 -3.06
CA VAL A 40 14.34 -6.95 -2.10
C VAL A 40 12.90 -6.46 -1.99
N HIS A 41 12.22 -6.21 -3.12
CA HIS A 41 10.83 -5.76 -3.14
C HIS A 41 9.90 -6.74 -2.42
N SER A 42 10.02 -8.04 -2.70
CA SER A 42 9.16 -9.08 -2.12
C SER A 42 9.34 -9.20 -0.61
N ASN A 43 10.58 -9.09 -0.11
CA ASN A 43 10.85 -9.15 1.32
C ASN A 43 10.47 -7.86 2.04
N MET A 44 10.71 -6.70 1.42
CA MET A 44 10.35 -5.40 1.99
C MET A 44 8.83 -5.23 2.06
N ASN A 45 8.10 -5.69 1.05
CA ASN A 45 6.64 -5.64 1.04
C ASN A 45 5.99 -6.52 2.13
N LYS A 46 6.68 -7.57 2.60
CA LYS A 46 6.21 -8.37 3.75
C LYS A 46 6.26 -7.56 5.05
N ASN A 47 7.18 -6.61 5.19
CA ASN A 47 7.39 -5.87 6.44
C ASN A 47 6.26 -4.88 6.77
N ARG A 48 5.44 -4.47 5.78
CA ARG A 48 4.28 -3.61 5.98
C ARG A 48 3.04 -4.36 6.48
N ARG A 49 3.06 -5.70 6.48
CA ARG A 49 1.88 -6.50 6.83
C ARG A 49 1.62 -6.44 8.34
N GLN A 50 0.36 -6.27 8.71
CA GLN A 50 -0.09 -6.38 10.10
C GLN A 50 -0.32 -7.85 10.48
N ALA A 51 0.11 -8.21 11.68
CA ALA A 51 -0.10 -9.56 12.22
C ALA A 51 -1.60 -9.80 12.41
N HIS A 52 -2.06 -11.00 12.04
CA HIS A 52 -3.42 -11.45 12.26
C HIS A 52 -3.39 -12.92 12.72
N GLY A 53 -4.38 -13.29 13.52
CA GLY A 53 -4.50 -14.63 14.07
C GLY A 53 -5.95 -14.95 14.40
N VAL A 54 -6.20 -16.23 14.70
CA VAL A 54 -7.49 -16.69 15.21
C VAL A 54 -7.45 -16.68 16.73
N TYR A 55 -8.57 -16.35 17.38
CA TYR A 55 -8.68 -16.44 18.83
C TYR A 55 -8.29 -17.85 19.33
N HIS A 56 -7.43 -17.91 20.34
CA HIS A 56 -6.75 -19.16 20.73
C HIS A 56 -7.69 -20.26 21.24
N LYS A 57 -8.84 -19.89 21.85
CA LYS A 57 -9.88 -20.83 22.30
C LYS A 57 -11.03 -20.98 21.29
N ALA A 58 -10.93 -20.44 20.07
CA ALA A 58 -11.99 -20.58 19.07
C ALA A 58 -12.28 -22.05 18.77
N GLY A 59 -13.56 -22.45 18.90
CA GLY A 59 -13.99 -23.84 18.75
C GLY A 59 -13.63 -24.77 19.91
N MET A 60 -13.07 -24.24 21.01
CA MET A 60 -12.63 -24.97 22.22
C MET A 60 -13.30 -24.49 23.52
N MET A 61 -14.30 -23.62 23.44
CA MET A 61 -15.02 -23.10 24.62
C MET A 61 -16.16 -24.01 25.11
N HIS A 62 -16.33 -25.19 24.50
CA HIS A 62 -17.35 -26.15 24.88
C HIS A 62 -16.77 -27.19 25.83
N ALA A 63 -17.57 -27.68 26.79
CA ALA A 63 -17.30 -28.92 27.49
C ALA A 63 -17.84 -30.09 26.64
N ALA A 64 -16.96 -30.95 26.16
CA ALA A 64 -17.33 -32.06 25.27
C ALA A 64 -16.37 -33.23 25.46
N GLU A 65 -16.90 -34.45 25.47
CA GLU A 65 -16.13 -35.67 25.63
C GLU A 65 -16.56 -36.70 24.60
N SER A 66 -15.66 -37.61 24.23
CA SER A 66 -15.99 -38.69 23.31
C SER A 66 -16.79 -39.75 24.03
N TRP A 67 -17.89 -40.21 23.44
CA TRP A 67 -18.72 -41.26 24.03
C TRP A 67 -18.15 -42.68 23.91
N GLY A 68 -16.97 -42.83 23.29
CA GLY A 68 -16.32 -44.12 23.10
C GLY A 68 -17.00 -45.00 22.03
N THR A 69 -16.78 -46.30 22.13
CA THR A 69 -17.37 -47.33 21.25
C THR A 69 -18.77 -47.76 21.72
N GLY A 70 -19.48 -48.55 20.91
CA GLY A 70 -20.73 -49.21 21.33
C GLY A 70 -22.00 -48.37 21.23
N ARG A 71 -21.94 -47.17 20.63
CA ARG A 71 -23.11 -46.26 20.49
C ARG A 71 -23.52 -45.99 19.04
N ALA A 72 -23.07 -46.81 18.09
CA ALA A 72 -23.32 -46.67 16.64
C ALA A 72 -23.01 -45.27 16.07
N VAL A 73 -22.02 -44.58 16.65
CA VAL A 73 -21.68 -43.18 16.34
C VAL A 73 -20.17 -42.99 16.32
N ALA A 74 -19.67 -42.08 15.48
CA ALA A 74 -18.24 -41.76 15.39
C ALA A 74 -17.67 -41.22 16.72
N ARG A 75 -16.42 -41.61 17.02
CA ARG A 75 -15.70 -41.37 18.29
C ARG A 75 -15.19 -39.92 18.49
N ILE A 76 -15.86 -38.94 17.88
CA ILE A 76 -15.55 -37.52 18.02
C ILE A 76 -16.11 -37.00 19.36
N PRO A 77 -15.43 -36.08 20.07
CA PRO A 77 -15.98 -35.42 21.25
C PRO A 77 -17.34 -34.77 20.99
N ARG A 78 -18.32 -35.00 21.85
CA ARG A 78 -19.69 -34.49 21.71
C ARG A 78 -20.07 -33.63 22.91
N ILE A 79 -20.85 -32.59 22.65
CA ILE A 79 -21.35 -31.67 23.69
C ILE A 79 -22.36 -32.42 24.57
N GLY A 80 -22.14 -32.38 25.88
CA GLY A 80 -23.03 -32.99 26.87
C GLY A 80 -24.34 -32.21 27.06
N GLY A 81 -25.23 -32.78 27.87
CA GLY A 81 -26.55 -32.19 28.17
C GLY A 81 -27.66 -32.66 27.24
N SER A 82 -28.85 -32.09 27.42
CA SER A 82 -30.07 -32.36 26.63
C SER A 82 -30.86 -31.06 26.40
N GLY A 83 -31.96 -31.12 25.66
CA GLY A 83 -32.91 -29.99 25.54
C GLY A 83 -32.48 -28.85 24.61
N THR A 84 -31.35 -28.97 23.91
CA THR A 84 -30.94 -27.99 22.89
C THR A 84 -30.56 -28.68 21.59
N SER A 85 -30.69 -28.00 20.46
CA SER A 85 -30.26 -28.55 19.16
C SER A 85 -28.75 -28.81 19.09
N ARG A 86 -27.97 -28.26 20.04
CA ARG A 86 -26.51 -28.38 20.10
C ARG A 86 -26.04 -29.60 20.91
N SER A 87 -26.86 -30.13 21.83
CA SER A 87 -26.49 -31.34 22.59
C SER A 87 -26.27 -32.55 21.69
N GLY A 88 -25.25 -33.35 21.98
CA GLY A 88 -24.88 -34.52 21.19
C GLY A 88 -24.15 -34.22 19.88
N GLN A 89 -23.97 -32.96 19.47
CA GLN A 89 -23.20 -32.60 18.27
C GLN A 89 -21.69 -32.72 18.49
N GLY A 90 -20.95 -33.04 17.43
CA GLY A 90 -19.49 -33.09 17.45
C GLY A 90 -18.84 -31.72 17.68
N ALA A 91 -17.75 -31.71 18.45
CA ALA A 91 -16.99 -30.53 18.86
C ALA A 91 -15.47 -30.74 18.69
N PHE A 92 -14.71 -29.66 18.89
CA PHE A 92 -13.24 -29.54 18.83
C PHE A 92 -12.56 -29.85 17.48
N GLY A 93 -12.94 -30.93 16.81
CA GLY A 93 -12.33 -31.37 15.55
C GLY A 93 -12.46 -30.34 14.43
N ASN A 94 -11.46 -30.26 13.57
CA ASN A 94 -11.44 -29.38 12.39
C ASN A 94 -12.46 -29.80 11.32
N GLN A 95 -12.86 -31.07 11.32
CA GLN A 95 -13.94 -31.61 10.51
C GLN A 95 -15.33 -31.29 11.08
N CYS A 96 -15.41 -30.84 12.34
CA CYS A 96 -16.69 -30.57 13.00
C CYS A 96 -17.14 -29.13 12.74
N ARG A 97 -18.44 -28.95 12.49
CA ARG A 97 -19.04 -27.62 12.40
C ARG A 97 -18.83 -26.86 13.72
N LYS A 98 -18.33 -25.61 13.61
CA LYS A 98 -17.94 -24.75 14.75
C LYS A 98 -16.82 -25.35 15.64
N GLY A 99 -16.10 -26.37 15.17
CA GLY A 99 -14.88 -26.86 15.82
C GLY A 99 -13.69 -25.95 15.57
N ARG A 100 -12.51 -26.34 16.08
CA ARG A 100 -11.29 -25.55 15.91
C ARG A 100 -10.63 -25.88 14.57
N MET A 101 -10.13 -24.86 13.88
CA MET A 101 -9.32 -25.03 12.67
C MET A 101 -8.00 -25.78 12.94
N PHE A 102 -7.57 -26.61 12.00
CA PHE A 102 -6.24 -27.21 12.03
C PHE A 102 -5.15 -26.13 11.92
N ALA A 103 -4.09 -26.24 12.73
CA ALA A 103 -2.98 -25.27 12.80
C ALA A 103 -3.45 -23.79 12.78
N PRO A 104 -4.14 -23.30 13.83
CA PRO A 104 -4.67 -21.94 13.87
C PRO A 104 -3.60 -20.88 13.62
N LEU A 105 -3.95 -19.83 12.87
CA LEU A 105 -3.05 -18.70 12.61
C LEU A 105 -2.61 -18.06 13.93
N LYS A 106 -1.29 -17.97 14.12
CA LYS A 106 -0.68 -17.37 15.29
C LYS A 106 -0.12 -15.99 14.98
N THR A 107 -0.26 -15.08 15.92
CA THR A 107 0.28 -13.72 15.84
C THR A 107 1.80 -13.71 15.76
N TYR A 108 2.48 -14.65 16.43
CA TYR A 108 3.95 -14.80 16.43
C TYR A 108 4.54 -15.46 15.17
N ARG A 109 3.77 -15.59 14.08
CA ARG A 109 4.33 -15.99 12.77
C ARG A 109 5.47 -15.04 12.38
N ARG A 110 6.51 -15.53 11.71
CA ARG A 110 7.57 -14.67 11.17
C ARG A 110 7.07 -13.83 9.99
N TRP A 111 6.50 -12.66 10.30
CA TRP A 111 5.98 -11.69 9.32
C TRP A 111 7.10 -10.92 8.63
N HIS A 112 8.05 -10.41 9.42
CA HIS A 112 9.10 -9.52 8.93
C HIS A 112 10.32 -10.29 8.39
N ARG A 113 10.96 -9.70 7.38
CA ARG A 113 12.19 -10.19 6.74
C ARG A 113 13.25 -9.09 6.76
N LYS A 114 14.39 -9.39 7.39
CA LYS A 114 15.58 -8.55 7.37
C LYS A 114 16.25 -8.68 5.99
N ILE A 115 16.72 -7.57 5.46
CA ILE A 115 17.43 -7.48 4.18
C ILE A 115 18.71 -6.70 4.42
N ASN A 116 19.80 -7.17 3.82
CA ASN A 116 21.10 -6.50 3.92
C ASN A 116 21.01 -5.08 3.35
N THR A 117 21.66 -4.13 4.01
CA THR A 117 21.71 -2.73 3.58
C THR A 117 22.29 -2.61 2.17
N ASN A 118 23.36 -3.33 1.87
CA ASN A 118 24.00 -3.31 0.55
C ASN A 118 23.08 -3.85 -0.54
N GLN A 119 22.35 -4.95 -0.30
CA GLN A 119 21.36 -5.45 -1.27
C GLN A 119 20.25 -4.44 -1.53
N ARG A 120 19.78 -3.72 -0.50
CA ARG A 120 18.81 -2.63 -0.68
C ARG A 120 19.38 -1.50 -1.53
N ARG A 121 20.62 -1.09 -1.28
CA ARG A 121 21.31 -0.04 -2.06
C ARG A 121 21.48 -0.47 -3.53
N HIS A 122 21.88 -1.71 -3.79
CA HIS A 122 21.98 -2.25 -5.15
C HIS A 122 20.62 -2.31 -5.86
N ALA A 123 19.56 -2.76 -5.17
CA ALA A 123 18.22 -2.77 -5.74
C ALA A 123 17.74 -1.35 -6.11
N VAL A 124 18.03 -0.36 -5.26
CA VAL A 124 17.69 1.04 -5.54
C VAL A 124 18.49 1.54 -6.75
N ALA A 125 19.81 1.32 -6.79
CA ALA A 125 20.64 1.73 -7.92
C ALA A 125 20.18 1.09 -9.25
N ALA A 126 19.91 -0.21 -9.25
CA ALA A 126 19.38 -0.94 -10.41
C ALA A 126 18.00 -0.40 -10.85
N ALA A 127 17.12 -0.08 -9.90
CA ALA A 127 15.82 0.50 -10.21
C ALA A 127 15.93 1.92 -10.78
N VAL A 128 16.87 2.74 -10.30
CA VAL A 128 17.13 4.07 -10.87
C VAL A 128 17.73 3.96 -12.28
N ALA A 129 18.71 3.09 -12.48
CA ALA A 129 19.27 2.84 -13.82
C ALA A 129 18.20 2.41 -14.82
N ALA A 130 17.29 1.51 -14.42
CA ALA A 130 16.18 1.07 -15.26
C ALA A 130 15.21 2.20 -15.66
N THR A 131 15.10 3.29 -14.89
CA THR A 131 14.23 4.43 -15.25
C THR A 131 14.77 5.29 -16.39
N ALA A 132 16.08 5.24 -16.68
CA ALA A 132 16.67 5.92 -17.83
C ALA A 132 16.53 5.12 -19.14
N VAL A 133 16.17 3.85 -19.07
CA VAL A 133 16.10 2.96 -20.24
C VAL A 133 14.69 2.96 -20.81
N THR A 134 14.48 3.67 -21.92
CA THR A 134 13.18 3.85 -22.57
C THR A 134 12.44 2.53 -22.84
N PRO A 135 13.07 1.47 -23.41
CA PRO A 135 12.39 0.19 -23.61
C PRO A 135 11.81 -0.43 -22.34
N LEU A 136 12.50 -0.33 -21.20
CA LEU A 136 12.03 -0.90 -19.93
C LEU A 136 10.84 -0.12 -19.36
N VAL A 137 10.84 1.21 -19.52
CA VAL A 137 9.74 2.09 -19.10
C VAL A 137 8.48 1.84 -19.94
N LEU A 138 8.65 1.66 -21.25
CA LEU A 138 7.57 1.28 -22.17
C LEU A 138 7.05 -0.12 -21.91
N ALA A 139 7.92 -1.10 -21.63
CA ALA A 139 7.52 -2.48 -21.29
C ALA A 139 6.70 -2.55 -20.00
N ARG A 140 7.00 -1.69 -19.01
CA ARG A 140 6.16 -1.52 -17.81
C ARG A 140 4.78 -0.96 -18.16
N GLY A 141 4.67 -0.28 -19.30
CA GLY A 141 3.45 0.26 -19.91
C GLY A 141 3.20 1.74 -19.64
N HIS A 142 4.21 2.51 -19.25
CA HIS A 142 4.09 3.97 -19.19
C HIS A 142 4.02 4.56 -20.60
N ARG A 143 3.21 5.60 -20.81
CA ARG A 143 3.13 6.31 -22.10
C ARG A 143 4.10 7.50 -22.07
N VAL A 144 5.33 7.27 -22.53
CA VAL A 144 6.44 8.24 -22.45
C VAL A 144 6.92 8.76 -23.81
N LEU A 145 6.24 8.39 -24.90
CA LEU A 145 6.64 8.80 -26.26
C LEU A 145 6.53 10.31 -26.49
N GLY A 146 5.68 11.00 -25.73
CA GLY A 146 5.58 12.47 -25.78
C GLY A 146 6.65 13.20 -24.97
N ALA A 147 7.42 12.51 -24.13
CA ALA A 147 8.49 13.14 -23.35
C ALA A 147 9.74 13.34 -24.22
N PRO A 148 10.46 14.46 -24.09
CA PRO A 148 11.59 14.80 -24.97
C PRO A 148 12.79 13.87 -24.77
N GLU A 149 13.08 13.47 -23.53
CA GLU A 149 14.10 12.48 -23.21
C GLU A 149 13.87 11.79 -21.86
N LEU A 150 14.59 10.69 -21.64
CA LEU A 150 14.68 10.00 -20.35
C LEU A 150 16.16 9.85 -19.95
N PRO A 151 16.53 10.13 -18.69
CA PRO A 151 15.70 10.63 -17.60
C PRO A 151 15.27 12.09 -17.81
N LEU A 152 13.99 12.40 -17.57
CA LEU A 152 13.45 13.76 -17.69
C LEU A 152 13.87 14.62 -16.48
N VAL A 153 14.66 15.66 -16.71
CA VAL A 153 15.11 16.61 -15.68
C VAL A 153 14.44 17.96 -15.92
N VAL A 154 13.86 18.54 -14.86
CA VAL A 154 13.17 19.82 -14.90
C VAL A 154 13.75 20.69 -13.79
N ASP A 155 14.01 21.96 -14.09
CA ASP A 155 14.62 22.91 -13.15
C ASP A 155 13.83 23.01 -11.83
N SER A 156 12.53 23.32 -11.90
CA SER A 156 11.64 23.26 -10.75
C SER A 156 10.21 22.86 -11.12
N LEU A 157 9.67 21.89 -10.40
CA LEU A 157 8.26 21.48 -10.47
C LEU A 157 7.44 21.98 -9.26
N ASN A 158 8.03 22.85 -8.43
CA ASN A 158 7.33 23.44 -7.29
C ASN A 158 6.38 24.52 -7.81
N VAL A 159 5.09 24.28 -7.63
CA VAL A 159 4.02 25.18 -8.04
C VAL A 159 2.93 25.14 -6.99
N ASP A 160 2.36 26.30 -6.65
CA ASP A 160 1.40 26.43 -5.55
C ASP A 160 0.02 25.83 -5.87
N THR A 161 -0.34 25.79 -7.15
CA THR A 161 -1.64 25.29 -7.60
C THR A 161 -1.54 24.02 -8.44
N THR A 162 -2.48 23.11 -8.21
CA THR A 162 -2.62 21.85 -8.97
C THR A 162 -2.90 22.09 -10.44
N LYS A 163 -3.64 23.16 -10.77
CA LYS A 163 -3.91 23.59 -12.15
C LYS A 163 -2.62 23.91 -12.88
N ALA A 164 -1.75 24.72 -12.27
CA ALA A 164 -0.49 25.10 -12.88
C ALA A 164 0.48 23.92 -12.97
N LEU A 165 0.54 23.03 -11.97
CA LEU A 165 1.30 21.77 -12.05
C LEU A 165 0.82 20.88 -13.22
N LEU A 166 -0.49 20.77 -13.40
CA LEU A 166 -1.07 19.97 -14.48
C LEU A 166 -0.78 20.57 -15.86
N THR A 167 -0.73 21.90 -15.97
CA THR A 167 -0.26 22.58 -17.19
C THR A 167 1.21 22.28 -17.47
N SER A 168 2.10 22.38 -16.47
CA SER A 168 3.52 22.05 -16.65
C SER A 168 3.73 20.59 -17.08
N LEU A 169 3.04 19.64 -16.45
CA LEU A 169 3.13 18.22 -16.85
C LEU A 169 2.58 17.96 -18.26
N LYS A 170 1.58 18.74 -18.70
CA LYS A 170 1.09 18.67 -20.08
C LYS A 170 2.14 19.15 -21.06
N ASN A 171 2.78 20.27 -20.77
CA ASN A 171 3.79 20.88 -21.62
C ASN A 171 5.07 20.02 -21.73
N LEU A 172 5.34 19.19 -20.71
CA LEU A 172 6.43 18.21 -20.67
C LEU A 172 6.09 16.86 -21.34
N GLY A 173 4.91 16.72 -21.96
CA GLY A 173 4.55 15.51 -22.69
C GLY A 173 4.03 14.34 -21.85
N ALA A 174 3.73 14.55 -20.56
CA ALA A 174 3.21 13.51 -19.66
C ALA A 174 1.68 13.32 -19.75
N THR A 175 1.02 13.95 -20.72
CA THR A 175 -0.45 13.99 -20.86
C THR A 175 -1.08 12.61 -20.96
N GLU A 176 -0.52 11.74 -21.78
CA GLU A 176 -1.07 10.42 -22.06
C GLU A 176 -0.95 9.47 -20.87
N ASP A 177 0.16 9.56 -20.10
CA ASP A 177 0.36 8.73 -18.91
C ASP A 177 -0.61 9.16 -17.79
N LEU A 178 -0.84 10.47 -17.64
CA LEU A 178 -1.83 11.01 -16.70
C LEU A 178 -3.27 10.60 -17.06
N LYS A 179 -3.66 10.70 -18.34
CA LYS A 179 -4.96 10.22 -18.82
C LYS A 179 -5.14 8.74 -18.53
N LYS A 180 -4.13 7.92 -18.88
CA LYS A 180 -4.13 6.46 -18.63
C LYS A 180 -4.27 6.14 -17.15
N ALA A 181 -3.59 6.87 -16.26
CA ALA A 181 -3.70 6.67 -14.83
C ALA A 181 -5.12 7.00 -14.32
N ARG A 182 -5.72 8.10 -14.78
CA ARG A 182 -7.09 8.49 -14.43
C ARG A 182 -8.12 7.45 -14.89
N GLU A 183 -8.02 7.00 -16.14
CA GLU A 183 -8.90 5.99 -16.74
C GLU A 183 -8.75 4.61 -16.10
N SER A 184 -7.58 4.31 -15.53
CA SER A 184 -7.31 3.00 -14.91
C SER A 184 -8.08 2.74 -13.60
N LYS A 185 -8.78 3.75 -13.06
CA LYS A 185 -9.53 3.61 -11.81
C LYS A 185 -10.66 2.60 -12.01
N ARG A 186 -10.52 1.44 -11.40
CA ARG A 186 -11.57 0.41 -11.36
C ARG A 186 -11.85 -0.05 -9.95
N VAL A 187 -13.07 -0.54 -9.73
CA VAL A 187 -13.43 -1.21 -8.49
C VAL A 187 -12.63 -2.52 -8.40
N ARG A 188 -12.01 -2.78 -7.25
CA ARG A 188 -11.21 -3.98 -7.00
C ARG A 188 -12.12 -5.21 -6.98
N ILE A 189 -11.70 -6.25 -7.70
CA ILE A 189 -12.41 -7.53 -7.74
C ILE A 189 -12.19 -8.26 -6.40
N GLY A 190 -13.23 -8.91 -5.89
CA GLY A 190 -13.20 -9.71 -4.67
C GLY A 190 -13.42 -8.93 -3.37
N GLN A 191 -12.98 -9.53 -2.26
CA GLN A 191 -13.31 -9.09 -0.89
C GLN A 191 -12.55 -7.85 -0.41
N GLY A 192 -11.59 -7.35 -1.19
CA GLY A 192 -10.83 -6.13 -0.84
C GLY A 192 -11.71 -4.88 -0.71
N LYS A 193 -12.88 -4.88 -1.36
CA LYS A 193 -13.91 -3.82 -1.27
C LYS A 193 -14.37 -3.55 0.16
N MET A 194 -14.48 -4.60 0.98
CA MET A 194 -14.90 -4.51 2.39
C MET A 194 -13.72 -4.26 3.35
N ARG A 195 -12.49 -4.23 2.85
CA ARG A 195 -11.26 -4.08 3.64
C ARG A 195 -10.56 -2.76 3.36
N ASN A 196 -11.32 -1.67 3.26
CA ASN A 196 -10.83 -0.31 3.00
C ASN A 196 -9.90 -0.20 1.77
N SER A 197 -10.12 -1.04 0.75
CA SER A 197 -9.29 -1.10 -0.45
C SER A 197 -10.13 -1.26 -1.72
N ARG A 198 -11.18 -0.45 -1.82
CA ARG A 198 -12.22 -0.54 -2.86
C ARG A 198 -11.71 -0.29 -4.28
N TYR A 199 -10.76 0.62 -4.47
CA TYR A 199 -10.29 1.00 -5.80
C TYR A 199 -8.89 0.44 -6.09
N ALA A 200 -8.68 0.04 -7.34
CA ALA A 200 -7.37 -0.25 -7.91
C ALA A 200 -7.08 0.77 -8.99
N LEU A 201 -5.88 1.35 -8.94
CA LEU A 201 -5.40 2.40 -9.83
C LEU A 201 -3.99 2.02 -10.29
N ARG A 202 -3.68 2.33 -11.54
CA ARG A 202 -2.30 2.27 -12.04
C ARG A 202 -1.51 3.41 -11.41
N LYS A 203 -0.27 3.13 -11.01
CA LYS A 203 0.64 4.19 -10.58
C LYS A 203 1.12 4.95 -11.84
N ALA A 204 0.91 6.26 -11.86
CA ALA A 204 1.47 7.15 -12.89
C ALA A 204 2.97 7.37 -12.66
N SER A 205 3.62 8.10 -13.57
CA SER A 205 4.98 8.62 -13.41
C SER A 205 5.23 9.18 -11.99
N ALA A 206 6.33 8.71 -11.38
CA ALA A 206 6.73 9.15 -10.04
C ALA A 206 7.63 10.38 -10.18
N ALA A 207 7.12 11.57 -9.86
CA ALA A 207 7.96 12.73 -9.67
C ALA A 207 8.70 12.61 -8.33
N ARG A 208 10.03 12.54 -8.36
CA ARG A 208 10.84 12.72 -7.13
C ARG A 208 11.10 14.21 -6.97
N SER A 209 10.36 14.86 -6.09
CA SER A 209 10.74 16.17 -5.54
C SER A 209 11.19 16.00 -4.09
N LYS A 210 12.13 16.83 -3.61
CA LYS A 210 12.38 17.02 -2.17
C LYS A 210 11.08 17.43 -1.43
N VAL A 211 10.10 17.98 -2.16
CA VAL A 211 8.82 18.50 -1.68
C VAL A 211 7.74 17.44 -1.46
N PHE A 212 7.88 16.23 -2.02
CA PHE A 212 6.90 15.15 -1.76
C PHE A 212 6.84 14.76 -0.27
N ASN A 213 7.96 14.86 0.46
CA ASN A 213 7.97 14.70 1.92
C ASN A 213 7.34 15.89 2.65
N GLY A 214 7.47 17.11 2.12
CA GLY A 214 6.89 18.33 2.69
C GLY A 214 5.37 18.42 2.52
N LEU A 215 4.84 18.03 1.36
CA LEU A 215 3.39 17.97 1.12
C LEU A 215 2.71 16.87 1.94
N GLN A 216 3.38 15.72 2.12
CA GLN A 216 2.86 14.66 2.99
C GLN A 216 2.88 15.07 4.47
N ALA A 217 3.91 15.80 4.92
CA ALA A 217 3.97 16.36 6.27
C ALA A 217 2.91 17.47 6.47
N GLY A 218 2.74 18.37 5.49
CA GLY A 218 1.74 19.44 5.52
C GLY A 218 0.30 18.90 5.62
N MET A 219 -0.04 17.89 4.82
CA MET A 219 -1.36 17.24 4.87
C MET A 219 -1.64 16.54 6.20
N ALA A 220 -0.62 15.95 6.84
CA ALA A 220 -0.76 15.35 8.17
C ALA A 220 -1.04 16.42 9.24
N THR A 221 -0.25 17.50 9.24
CA THR A 221 -0.43 18.60 10.21
C THR A 221 -1.75 19.35 10.06
N SER A 222 -2.29 19.46 8.83
CA SER A 222 -3.59 20.08 8.60
C SER A 222 -4.75 19.20 9.07
N PHE A 223 -4.60 17.87 9.00
CA PHE A 223 -5.59 16.92 9.51
C PHE A 223 -5.61 16.91 11.03
N ASP A 224 -4.44 16.87 11.69
CA ASP A 224 -4.36 16.92 13.15
C ASP A 224 -4.95 18.22 13.71
N LYS A 225 -4.70 19.37 13.05
CA LYS A 225 -5.29 20.66 13.42
C LYS A 225 -6.81 20.71 13.24
N ALA A 226 -7.33 20.08 12.18
CA ALA A 226 -8.77 19.98 11.96
C ALA A 226 -9.44 19.06 12.99
N GLU A 227 -8.77 17.97 13.39
CA GLU A 227 -9.27 17.04 14.41
C GLU A 227 -9.28 17.67 15.81
N THR A 228 -8.27 18.48 16.15
CA THR A 228 -8.25 19.23 17.42
C THR A 228 -9.34 20.30 17.49
N GLU A 229 -9.64 20.98 16.38
CA GLU A 229 -10.75 21.95 16.32
C GLU A 229 -12.11 21.25 16.42
N PHE A 230 -12.28 20.09 15.76
CA PHE A 230 -13.50 19.29 15.89
C PHE A 230 -13.74 18.77 17.31
N GLN A 231 -12.69 18.33 18.01
CA GLN A 231 -12.81 17.93 19.43
C GLN A 231 -13.14 19.11 20.34
N ARG A 232 -12.62 20.30 20.04
CA ARG A 232 -12.90 21.53 20.79
C ARG A 232 -14.36 21.95 20.65
N ILE A 233 -14.88 21.93 19.41
CA ILE A 233 -16.29 22.19 19.11
C ILE A 233 -17.19 21.12 19.76
N GLY A 234 -16.79 19.84 19.69
CA GLY A 234 -17.52 18.75 20.33
C GLY A 234 -17.63 18.90 21.84
N ASN A 235 -16.55 19.27 22.52
CA ASN A 235 -16.56 19.49 23.97
C ASN A 235 -17.39 20.71 24.38
N GLN A 236 -17.45 21.74 23.53
CA GLN A 236 -18.25 22.95 23.79
C GLN A 236 -19.75 22.67 23.68
N ILE A 237 -20.17 21.79 22.77
CA ILE A 237 -21.56 21.36 22.63
C ILE A 237 -22.00 20.50 23.82
N VAL A 238 -21.12 19.66 24.36
CA VAL A 238 -21.42 18.82 25.54
C VAL A 238 -21.57 19.66 26.81
N SER A 239 -20.72 20.69 26.99
CA SER A 239 -20.86 21.60 28.14
C SER A 239 -22.14 22.43 28.10
N GLU A 240 -22.56 22.89 26.91
CA GLU A 240 -23.80 23.66 26.76
C GLU A 240 -25.05 22.79 27.01
N SER A 241 -25.00 21.47 26.72
CA SER A 241 -26.11 20.56 27.02
C SER A 241 -26.22 20.11 28.47
N GLU A 242 -25.10 20.06 29.21
CA GLU A 242 -25.11 19.72 30.64
C GLU A 242 -25.61 20.90 31.49
N GLU A 243 -25.35 22.14 31.06
CA GLU A 243 -25.88 23.35 31.73
C GLU A 243 -27.41 23.51 31.54
N GLU A 244 -28.00 22.98 30.46
CA GLU A 244 -29.46 23.03 30.23
C GLU A 244 -30.25 21.94 30.99
N GLU A 245 -29.62 20.83 31.39
CA GLU A 245 -30.27 19.76 32.17
C GLU A 245 -30.31 20.05 33.69
N ASP A 246 -29.42 20.91 34.19
CA ASP A 246 -29.38 21.34 35.60
C ASP A 246 -30.35 22.51 35.92
N GLU A 247 -30.99 23.10 34.90
CA GLU A 247 -31.94 24.23 35.02
C GLU A 247 -33.43 23.85 34.91
N GLN A 248 -33.79 22.55 34.90
CA GLN A 248 -35.19 22.06 34.90
C GLN A 248 -35.62 21.32 36.17
#